data_AF-A0A5C4IVF2-F1
#
_entry.id   AF-A0A5C4IVF2-F1
#
_cell.length_a   1.000
_cell.length_b   1.000
_cell.length_c   1.000
_cell.angle_alpha   90.00
_cell.angle_beta   90.00
_cell.angle_gamma   90.00
#
_symmetry.space_group_name_H-M   'P 1'
#
loop_
_entity.id
_entity.type
_entity.pdbx_description
1 polymer ?
#
loop_
_entity_poly.entity_id
_entity_poly.type
_entity_poly.pdbx_seq_one_letter_code
_entity_poly.pdbx_strand_id
1 'polypeptide(L)' 'MKELSIQDLDGQQVELLPPRETLYIDGSLDLAGVMAHNTSLAVNAGSLFSNAYSAALQNVEITQH' A
#
# COMPACT_ATOMS: atom_id res chain seq x y z
N MET A 1 -4.48 -36.20 -39.09
CA MET A 1 -5.32 -35.15 -38.48
C MET A 1 -6.69 -35.31 -39.12
N LYS A 2 -7.74 -35.62 -38.35
CA LYS A 2 -9.10 -35.83 -38.89
C LYS A 2 -9.79 -34.48 -38.94
N GLU A 3 -10.29 -34.08 -40.10
CA GLU A 3 -11.07 -32.84 -40.24
C GLU A 3 -12.40 -33.00 -39.51
N LEU A 4 -12.72 -32.04 -38.64
CA LEU A 4 -13.99 -31.98 -37.93
C LEU A 4 -15.05 -31.40 -38.86
N SER A 5 -16.23 -32.03 -38.89
CA SER A 5 -17.37 -31.49 -39.64
C SER A 5 -18.00 -30.32 -38.89
N ILE A 6 -18.78 -29.50 -39.59
CA ILE A 6 -19.52 -28.36 -38.98
C ILE A 6 -20.45 -28.83 -37.85
N GLN A 7 -21.02 -30.03 -37.97
CA GLN A 7 -21.85 -30.64 -36.93
C GLN A 7 -21.04 -31.00 -35.68
N ASP A 8 -19.79 -31.41 -35.85
CA ASP A 8 -18.88 -31.69 -34.73
C ASP A 8 -18.43 -30.40 -34.03
N LEU A 9 -18.39 -29.28 -34.73
CA LEU A 9 -18.09 -27.95 -34.17
C LEU A 9 -19.29 -27.37 -33.40
N ASP A 10 -20.51 -27.53 -33.89
CA ASP A 10 -21.74 -27.07 -33.20
C ASP A 10 -21.96 -27.77 -31.85
N GLY A 11 -21.48 -29.02 -31.72
CA GLY A 11 -21.53 -29.77 -30.46
C GLY A 11 -20.45 -29.37 -29.44
N GLN A 12 -19.47 -28.56 -29.82
CA GLN A 12 -18.42 -28.08 -28.92
C GLN A 12 -18.89 -26.81 -28.20
N GLN A 13 -19.45 -26.99 -27.00
CA GLN A 13 -19.62 -25.85 -26.09
C GLN A 13 -18.25 -25.35 -25.64
N VAL A 14 -17.87 -24.16 -26.11
CA VAL A 14 -16.79 -23.39 -25.50
C VAL A 14 -17.35 -22.81 -24.20
N GLU A 15 -17.03 -23.44 -23.06
CA GLU A 15 -17.24 -22.81 -21.77
C GLU A 15 -16.29 -21.63 -21.66
N LEU A 16 -16.83 -20.43 -21.84
CA LEU A 16 -16.10 -19.21 -21.49
C LEU A 16 -15.81 -19.29 -20.00
N LEU A 17 -14.54 -19.48 -19.65
CA LEU A 17 -14.09 -19.30 -18.28
C LEU A 17 -14.62 -17.94 -17.80
N PRO A 18 -15.20 -17.86 -16.59
CA PRO A 18 -15.76 -16.61 -16.10
C PRO A 18 -14.70 -15.51 -16.23
N PRO A 19 -15.09 -14.30 -16.66
CA PRO A 19 -14.16 -13.19 -16.71
C PRO A 19 -13.54 -13.08 -15.32
N ARG A 20 -12.22 -13.24 -15.25
CA ARG A 20 -11.48 -12.91 -14.04
C ARG A 20 -11.62 -11.41 -13.89
N GLU A 21 -12.67 -10.98 -13.18
CA GLU A 21 -12.74 -9.65 -12.62
C GLU A 21 -11.39 -9.45 -11.92
N THR A 22 -10.64 -8.50 -12.45
CA THR A 22 -9.28 -8.25 -11.99
C THR A 22 -9.46 -7.67 -10.60
N LEU A 23 -9.40 -8.55 -9.59
CA LEU A 23 -9.25 -8.22 -8.17
C LEU A 23 -7.89 -7.54 -7.99
N TYR A 24 -7.77 -6.35 -8.55
CA TYR A 24 -6.60 -5.50 -8.45
C TYR A 24 -6.97 -4.08 -8.02
N ILE A 25 -8.26 -3.73 -8.11
CA ILE A 25 -8.78 -2.43 -7.67
C ILE A 25 -9.48 -2.52 -6.30
N ASP A 26 -9.80 -3.72 -5.79
CA ASP A 26 -10.48 -3.91 -4.50
C ASP A 26 -9.74 -4.85 -3.50
N GLY A 27 -8.43 -5.07 -3.70
CA GLY A 27 -7.69 -6.00 -2.82
C GLY A 27 -6.17 -6.03 -2.92
N SER A 28 -5.52 -5.03 -3.52
CA SER A 28 -4.05 -5.05 -3.68
C SER A 28 -3.37 -3.69 -3.56
N LEU A 29 -4.05 -2.70 -2.98
CA LEU A 29 -3.47 -1.40 -2.70
C LEU A 29 -3.45 -1.15 -1.18
N ASP A 30 -2.48 -1.75 -0.51
CA ASP A 30 -2.16 -1.40 0.88
C ASP A 30 -1.25 -0.17 0.86
N LEU A 31 -1.80 0.99 1.20
CA LEU A 31 -1.09 2.26 1.25
C LEU A 31 -1.10 2.80 2.68
N ALA A 32 -0.01 2.57 3.41
CA ALA A 32 0.23 3.21 4.69
C ALA A 32 1.05 4.51 4.51
N GLY A 33 0.36 5.61 4.21
CA GLY A 33 0.99 6.93 4.22
C GLY A 33 1.32 7.36 5.64
N VAL A 34 2.61 7.53 5.97
CA VAL A 34 3.04 7.98 7.29
C VAL A 34 3.84 9.26 7.21
N MET A 35 3.32 10.31 7.84
CA MET A 35 3.98 11.61 7.97
C MET A 35 4.20 11.92 9.44
N ALA A 36 5.45 12.09 9.83
CA ALA A 36 5.84 12.38 11.20
C ALA A 36 6.73 13.62 11.23
N HIS A 37 6.39 14.59 12.09
CA HIS A 37 7.17 15.80 12.27
C HIS A 37 7.43 15.99 13.76
N ASN A 38 8.69 16.22 14.12
CA ASN A 38 9.07 16.57 15.48
C ASN A 38 9.94 17.82 15.48
N THR A 39 9.63 18.75 16.37
CA THR A 39 10.34 20.04 16.49
C THR A 39 10.73 20.25 17.95
N SER A 40 11.97 20.67 18.15
CA SER A 40 12.54 20.90 19.48
C SER A 40 13.33 22.20 19.43
N LEU A 41 12.95 23.15 20.28
CA LEU A 41 13.58 24.45 20.39
C LEU A 41 13.89 24.75 21.86
N ALA A 42 15.15 24.98 22.17
CA ALA A 42 15.62 25.46 23.46
C ALA A 42 16.14 26.89 23.31
N VAL A 43 15.69 27.82 24.16
CA VAL A 43 16.11 29.22 24.13
C VAL A 43 16.51 29.68 25.52
N ASN A 44 17.66 30.37 25.62
CA ASN A 44 18.15 31.05 26.81
C ASN A 44 18.18 32.56 26.55
N ALA A 45 17.02 33.20 26.58
CA ALA A 45 16.92 34.64 26.34
C ALA A 45 17.24 35.42 27.63
N GLY A 46 18.35 36.15 27.62
CA GLY A 46 18.73 37.05 28.71
C GLY A 46 19.30 36.38 29.98
N SER A 47 19.75 35.13 29.90
CA SER A 47 20.20 34.37 31.07
C SER A 47 21.73 34.21 31.15
N LEU A 48 22.27 34.39 32.36
CA LEU A 48 23.67 34.16 32.72
C LEU A 48 23.77 32.84 33.50
N PHE A 49 24.73 31.98 33.13
CA PHE A 49 24.95 30.64 33.73
C PHE A 49 23.80 29.63 33.57
N SER A 50 22.93 29.79 32.56
CA SER A 50 21.83 28.85 32.31
C SER A 50 22.19 27.80 31.25
N ASN A 51 21.67 26.58 31.42
CA ASN A 51 21.65 25.56 30.38
C ASN A 51 20.23 25.44 29.81
N ALA A 52 20.09 25.46 28.47
CA ALA A 52 18.83 25.11 27.81
C ALA A 52 19.04 23.82 27.03
N TYR A 53 18.21 22.83 27.34
CA TYR A 53 18.19 21.55 26.66
C TYR A 53 16.84 21.38 26.00
N SER A 54 16.84 20.84 24.79
CA SER A 54 15.62 20.45 24.12
C SER A 54 15.91 19.18 23.31
N ALA A 55 14.99 18.22 23.40
CA ALA A 55 15.07 16.97 22.66
C ALA A 55 13.71 16.69 22.03
N ALA A 56 13.72 16.44 20.71
CA ALA A 56 12.59 15.96 19.94
C ALA A 56 12.79 14.47 19.67
N LEU A 57 12.41 13.62 20.62
CA LEU A 57 12.44 12.17 20.44
C LEU A 57 11.13 11.72 19.79
N GLN A 58 11.22 11.01 18.66
CA GLN A 58 10.07 10.43 17.98
C GLN A 58 10.36 8.97 17.64
N ASN A 59 9.44 8.09 18.00
CA ASN A 59 9.41 6.71 17.53
C ASN A 59 8.19 6.53 16.61
N VAL A 60 8.39 5.93 15.44
CA VAL A 60 7.33 5.66 14.47
C VAL A 60 7.45 4.18 14.09
N GLU A 61 6.42 3.41 14.41
CA GLU A 61 6.34 1.98 14.10
C GLU A 61 5.08 1.70 13.30
N ILE A 62 5.23 0.94 12.22
CA ILE A 62 4.15 0.58 11.30
C ILE A 62 4.18 -0.93 11.12
N THR A 63 3.06 -1.58 11.40
CA THR A 63 2.87 -3.02 11.17
C THR A 63 1.70 -3.19 10.21
N GLN A 64 1.94 -3.79 9.05
CA GLN A 64 0.94 -4.13 8.03
C GLN A 64 0.79 -5.67 8.00
N HIS A 65 -0.40 -6.17 7.65
CA HIS A 65 -0.77 -7.60 7.70
C HIS A 65 -0.82 -8.22 6.30
#